data_AF-A0A2L0GLV6-F1
#
_entry.id   AF-A0A2L0GLV6-F1
#
_cell.length_a   1.000
_cell.length_b   1.000
_cell.length_c   1.000
_cell.angle_alpha   90.00
_cell.angle_beta   90.00
_cell.angle_gamma   90.00
#
_symmetry.space_group_name_H-M   'P 1'
#
loop_
_entity.id
_entity.type
_entity.pdbx_description
1 polymer ?
#
loop_
_entity_poly.entity_id
_entity_poly.type
_entity_poly.pdbx_seq_one_letter_code
_entity_poly.pdbx_strand_id
1 'polypeptide(L)'
;MEAVISPLPNDVEALKALLVSALQKAEEAEAKLAVWRYDYNNVRPHSSLGNRTPAQARRAFLQDGSVPPGALVPAGVHEYQTGRLSL
;
A
#
# COMPACT_ATOMS: atom_id res chain seq x y z
N MET A 1 -42.79 24.63 -26.14
CA MET A 1 -41.44 24.02 -26.13
C MET A 1 -41.04 23.95 -24.67
N GLU A 2 -41.30 22.81 -24.04
CA GLU A 2 -40.98 22.59 -22.62
C GLU A 2 -39.45 22.42 -22.50
N ALA A 3 -38.79 23.38 -21.86
CA ALA A 3 -37.37 23.25 -21.55
C ALA A 3 -37.22 22.15 -20.50
N VAL A 4 -36.67 21.01 -20.90
CA VAL A 4 -36.22 19.95 -19.99
C VAL A 4 -35.12 20.54 -19.12
N ILE A 5 -35.50 21.03 -17.94
CA ILE A 5 -34.55 21.35 -16.88
C ILE A 5 -33.98 20.00 -16.44
N SER A 6 -32.81 19.63 -16.97
CA SER A 6 -32.01 18.58 -16.37
C SER A 6 -31.81 18.95 -14.91
N PRO A 7 -32.27 18.15 -13.94
CA PRO A 7 -32.06 18.48 -12.54
C PRO A 7 -30.56 18.41 -12.28
N LEU A 8 -29.95 19.58 -12.05
CA LEU A 8 -28.63 19.64 -11.44
C LEU A 8 -28.70 18.81 -10.15
N PRO A 9 -27.71 17.93 -9.88
CA PRO A 9 -27.70 17.16 -8.65
C PRO A 9 -27.86 18.13 -7.48
N ASN A 10 -28.80 17.86 -6.57
CA ASN A 10 -28.88 18.64 -5.32
C ASN A 10 -27.51 18.58 -4.63
N ASP A 11 -27.06 19.67 -4.01
CA ASP A 11 -25.71 19.80 -3.43
C ASP A 11 -25.36 18.63 -2.50
N VAL A 12 -26.35 18.07 -1.81
CA VAL A 12 -26.20 16.88 -0.95
C VAL A 12 -25.79 15.63 -1.75
N GLU A 13 -26.35 15.40 -2.93
CA GLU A 13 -25.99 14.26 -3.79
C GLU A 13 -24.62 14.46 -4.43
N ALA A 14 -24.27 15.69 -4.80
CA ALA A 14 -22.92 16.02 -5.26
C ALA A 14 -21.86 15.76 -4.17
N LEU A 15 -22.14 16.17 -2.92
CA LEU A 15 -21.27 15.92 -1.77
C LEU A 15 -21.12 14.42 -1.48
N LYS A 16 -22.20 13.65 -1.53
CA LYS A 16 -22.14 12.18 -1.38
C LYS A 16 -21.28 11.54 -2.47
N ALA A 17 -21.46 11.93 -3.73
CA ALA A 17 -20.67 11.40 -4.85
C ALA A 17 -19.18 11.70 -4.69
N LEU A 18 -18.84 12.91 -4.23
CA LEU A 18 -17.44 13.28 -3.94
C LEU A 18 -16.86 12.45 -2.80
N LEU A 19 -17.61 12.24 -1.71
CA LEU A 19 -17.15 11.41 -0.59
C LEU A 19 -16.90 9.96 -1.02
N VAL A 20 -17.83 9.37 -1.77
CA VAL A 20 -17.67 8.01 -2.31
C VAL A 20 -16.44 7.92 -3.21
N SER A 21 -16.25 8.88 -4.13
CA SER A 21 -15.07 8.90 -4.99
C SER A 21 -13.77 9.05 -4.21
N ALA A 22 -13.76 9.86 -3.14
CA ALA A 22 -12.59 10.03 -2.29
C ALA A 22 -12.23 8.75 -1.54
N LEU A 23 -13.23 8.06 -0.98
CA LEU A 23 -13.03 6.79 -0.28
C LEU A 23 -12.52 5.70 -1.24
N GLN A 24 -13.08 5.61 -2.45
CA GLN A 24 -12.61 4.66 -3.46
C GLN A 24 -11.15 4.91 -3.84
N LYS A 25 -10.75 6.18 -4.02
CA LYS A 25 -9.36 6.54 -4.32
C LYS A 25 -8.41 6.21 -3.18
N ALA A 26 -8.86 6.37 -1.93
CA ALA A 26 -8.07 5.99 -0.76
C ALA A 26 -7.84 4.47 -0.74
N GLU A 27 -8.90 3.67 -0.93
CA GLU A 27 -8.78 2.21 -1.00
C GLU A 27 -7.85 1.75 -2.13
N GLU A 28 -7.96 2.34 -3.32
CA GLU A 28 -7.05 2.06 -4.43
C GLU A 28 -5.59 2.42 -4.11
N ALA A 29 -5.36 3.53 -3.41
CA ALA A 29 -4.03 3.95 -3.00
C ALA A 29 -3.44 2.99 -1.96
N GLU A 30 -4.24 2.54 -0.99
CA GLU A 30 -3.84 1.55 0.02
C GLU A 30 -3.50 0.21 -0.62
N ALA A 31 -4.31 -0.28 -1.56
CA ALA A 31 -4.04 -1.50 -2.30
C ALA A 31 -2.73 -1.42 -3.08
N LYS A 32 -2.50 -0.33 -3.82
CA LYS A 32 -1.24 -0.09 -4.55
C LYS A 32 -0.03 -0.04 -3.61
N LEU A 33 -0.17 0.62 -2.46
CA LEU A 33 0.90 0.70 -1.46
C LEU A 33 1.21 -0.66 -0.85
N ALA A 34 0.19 -1.47 -0.57
CA ALA A 34 0.36 -2.81 -0.02
C ALA A 34 1.18 -3.70 -0.96
N VAL A 35 0.85 -3.68 -2.26
CA VAL A 35 1.62 -4.44 -3.26
C VAL A 35 3.06 -3.92 -3.37
N TRP A 36 3.24 -2.61 -3.49
CA TRP A 36 4.58 -2.03 -3.60
C TRP A 36 5.45 -2.39 -2.39
N ARG A 37 4.89 -2.34 -1.18
CA ARG A 37 5.58 -2.70 0.05
C ARG A 37 5.98 -4.18 0.07
N TYR A 38 5.15 -5.08 -0.45
CA TYR A 38 5.52 -6.48 -0.59
C TYR A 38 6.68 -6.66 -1.58
N ASP A 39 6.55 -6.07 -2.77
CA ASP A 39 7.51 -6.20 -3.88
C ASP A 39 8.90 -5.67 -3.47
N TYR A 40 8.94 -4.50 -2.84
CA TYR A 40 10.17 -3.89 -2.31
C TYR A 40 10.84 -4.78 -1.26
N ASN A 41 10.08 -5.26 -0.28
CA ASN A 41 10.65 -5.97 0.87
C ASN A 41 11.05 -7.42 0.56
N ASN A 42 10.33 -8.08 -0.36
CA ASN A 42 10.44 -9.53 -0.55
C ASN A 42 10.97 -9.95 -1.93
N VAL A 43 10.84 -9.11 -2.95
CA VAL A 43 11.18 -9.49 -4.34
C VAL A 43 12.44 -8.76 -4.83
N ARG A 44 12.61 -7.48 -4.49
CA ARG A 44 13.66 -6.63 -5.09
C ARG A 44 14.98 -6.69 -4.31
N PRO A 45 16.08 -7.17 -4.91
CA PRO A 45 17.39 -7.10 -4.29
C PRO A 45 17.98 -5.68 -4.37
N HIS A 46 18.72 -5.29 -3.33
CA HIS A 46 19.34 -3.97 -3.24
C HIS A 46 20.86 -4.10 -3.08
N SER A 47 21.64 -3.35 -3.84
CA SER A 47 23.11 -3.39 -3.80
C SER A 47 23.68 -2.97 -2.45
N SER A 48 23.06 -1.99 -1.78
CA SER A 48 23.39 -1.57 -0.41
C SER A 48 23.21 -2.68 0.64
N LEU A 49 22.42 -3.72 0.32
CA LEU A 49 22.18 -4.88 1.17
C LEU A 49 22.98 -6.11 0.70
N GLY A 50 24.00 -5.92 -0.15
CA GLY A 50 24.76 -7.02 -0.74
C GLY A 50 23.93 -7.85 -1.73
N ASN A 51 23.10 -7.18 -2.53
CA ASN A 51 22.16 -7.79 -3.49
C ASN A 51 21.11 -8.71 -2.84
N ARG A 52 20.77 -8.47 -1.57
CA ARG A 52 19.69 -9.16 -0.86
C ARG A 52 18.42 -8.31 -0.86
N THR A 53 17.27 -8.94 -0.70
CA THR A 53 16.03 -8.24 -0.38
C THR A 53 16.04 -7.77 1.09
N PRO A 54 15.28 -6.72 1.45
CA PRO A 54 15.17 -6.29 2.85
C PRO A 54 14.78 -7.42 3.81
N ALA A 55 13.84 -8.30 3.42
CA ALA A 55 13.46 -9.46 4.21
C ALA A 55 14.62 -10.45 4.42
N GLN A 56 15.41 -10.70 3.38
CA GLN A 56 16.61 -11.55 3.48
C GLN A 56 17.69 -10.93 4.37
N ALA A 57 17.93 -9.62 4.24
CA ALA A 57 18.88 -8.90 5.08
C ALA A 57 18.48 -8.95 6.56
N ARG A 58 17.18 -8.72 6.86
CA ARG A 58 16.64 -8.87 8.22
C ARG A 58 16.82 -10.29 8.75
N ARG A 59 16.54 -11.31 7.94
CA ARG A 59 16.72 -12.71 8.36
C ARG A 59 18.18 -13.02 8.69
N ALA A 60 19.12 -12.59 7.86
CA ALA A 60 20.55 -12.75 8.12
C ALA A 60 20.99 -12.03 9.39
N PHE A 61 20.51 -10.80 9.60
CA PHE A 61 20.77 -10.03 10.83
C PHE A 61 20.25 -10.73 12.10
N LEU A 62 19.06 -11.34 12.03
CA LEU A 62 18.51 -12.12 13.15
C LEU A 62 19.30 -13.40 13.44
N GLN A 63 19.83 -14.05 12.41
CA GLN A 63 20.63 -15.27 12.55
C GLN A 63 22.03 -15.01 13.12
N ASP A 64 22.57 -13.82 12.91
CA ASP A 64 23.86 -13.38 13.45
C ASP A 64 23.83 -13.21 14.98
N GLY A 65 22.65 -13.17 15.60
CA GLY A 65 22.49 -13.14 17.06
C GLY A 65 22.91 -11.83 17.74
N SER A 66 23.53 -10.91 17.00
CA SER A 66 24.00 -9.59 17.47
C SER A 66 22.86 -8.55 17.57
N VAL A 67 21.64 -8.98 17.84
CA VAL A 67 20.47 -8.10 17.86
C VAL A 67 20.39 -7.39 19.21
N PRO A 68 20.59 -6.06 19.28
CA PRO A 68 20.47 -5.34 20.55
C PRO A 68 19.02 -5.39 21.06
N PRO A 69 18.81 -5.41 22.39
CA PRO A 69 17.48 -5.27 22.96
C PRO A 69 16.79 -3.99 22.45
N GLY A 70 15.58 -4.13 21.90
CA GLY A 70 14.82 -3.00 21.35
C GLY A 70 15.20 -2.55 19.93
N ALA A 71 16.21 -3.16 19.30
CA ALA A 71 16.58 -2.83 17.91
C ALA A 71 15.57 -3.34 16.87
N LEU A 72 14.73 -4.33 17.24
CA LEU A 72 13.73 -4.88 16.34
C LEU A 72 12.41 -4.16 16.52
N VAL A 73 11.92 -3.57 15.44
CA VAL A 73 10.49 -3.34 15.27
C VAL A 73 9.83 -4.71 14.99
N PRO A 74 8.78 -5.10 15.73
CA PRO A 74 7.99 -6.28 15.42
C PRO A 74 7.54 -6.22 13.96
N ALA A 75 7.78 -7.29 13.20
CA ALA A 75 7.20 -7.38 11.86
C ALA A 75 5.70 -7.56 12.05
N GLY A 76 4.91 -6.52 11.74
CA GLY A 76 3.46 -6.66 11.68
C GLY A 76 3.11 -7.77 10.70
N VAL A 77 2.15 -8.63 11.08
CA VAL A 77 1.56 -9.60 10.17
C VAL A 77 0.69 -8.80 9.20
N HIS A 78 1.31 -8.35 8.12
CA HIS A 78 0.58 -7.71 7.04
C HIS A 78 0.21 -8.81 6.05
N GLU A 79 -1.06 -9.17 5.98
CA GLU A 79 -1.60 -9.93 4.86
C GLU A 79 -1.55 -9.03 3.63
N TYR A 80 -0.47 -9.16 2.86
CA TYR A 80 -0.31 -8.43 1.61
C TYR A 80 -1.21 -9.08 0.56
N GLN A 81 -2.00 -8.29 -0.15
CA GLN A 81 -2.60 -8.77 -1.41
C GLN A 81 -1.43 -9.08 -2.37
N THR A 82 -1.22 -10.35 -2.69
CA THR A 82 -0.10 -10.84 -3.54
C THR A 82 -0.30 -10.57 -5.03
N GLY A 83 -1.28 -9.75 -5.42
CA GLY A 83 -1.46 -9.34 -6.81
C GLY A 83 -0.30 -8.44 -7.23
N ARG A 84 0.59 -8.90 -8.12
CA ARG A 84 1.68 -8.07 -8.64
C ARG A 84 1.10 -6.81 -9.31
N LEU A 85 1.67 -5.66 -9.01
CA LEU A 85 1.47 -4.47 -9.84
C LEU A 85 2.11 -4.77 -11.20
N SER A 86 1.30 -4.87 -12.24
CA SER A 86 1.80 -4.78 -13.61
C SER A 86 2.48 -3.41 -13.75
N LEU A 87 3.77 -3.43 -14.11
CA LEU A 87 4.53 -2.23 -14.46
C LEU A 87 4.14 -1.76 -15.86
#